data_AF-A0A7X8CUI0-F1
#
_entry.id   AF-A0A7X8CUI0-F1
#
_cell.length_a   1.000
_cell.length_b   1.000
_cell.length_c   1.000
_cell.angle_alpha   90.00
_cell.angle_beta   90.00
_cell.angle_gamma   90.00
#
_symmetry.space_group_name_H-M   'P 1'
#
loop_
_entity.id
_entity.type
_entity.pdbx_description
1 polymer ?
#
loop_
_entity_poly.entity_id
_entity_poly.type
_entity_poly.pdbx_seq_one_letter_code
_entity_poly.pdbx_strand_id
1 'polypeptide(L)'
;MKILVTNDDGIHSEGIRVLSEELGQDHEVWVFAPDGDRSGSSHSMTLRSPGKVRRLDEKTYTCSGMPADCVILAFRGALPFRPEVVVSGVNRGPNLGTDIVFSGTAAPARQAALYGIPGIAVSLAS
;
A
#
# COMPACT_ATOMS: atom_id res chain seq x y z
N MET A 1 -11.97 11.09 6.70
CA MET A 1 -11.97 9.67 6.30
C MET A 1 -10.73 9.00 6.87
N LYS A 2 -10.77 7.68 7.06
CA LYS A 2 -9.62 6.85 7.43
C LYS A 2 -9.01 6.22 6.18
N ILE A 3 -7.83 6.70 5.81
CA ILE A 3 -7.13 6.31 4.59
C ILE A 3 -6.00 5.34 4.94
N LEU A 4 -5.90 4.24 4.21
CA LEU A 4 -4.72 3.38 4.23
C LEU A 4 -3.80 3.77 3.07
N VAL A 5 -2.57 4.18 3.39
CA VAL A 5 -1.51 4.47 2.42
C VAL A 5 -0.50 3.33 2.39
N THR A 6 -0.07 2.94 1.18
CA THR A 6 0.87 1.84 0.94
C THR A 6 1.64 2.06 -0.37
N ASN A 7 2.58 1.20 -0.73
CA ASN A 7 3.34 1.25 -2.00
C ASN A 7 4.05 -0.08 -2.28
N ASP A 8 4.78 -0.14 -3.39
CA ASP A 8 5.75 -1.20 -3.71
C ASP A 8 7.22 -0.77 -3.54
N ASP A 9 7.55 0.52 -3.49
CA ASP A 9 8.93 0.99 -3.20
C ASP A 9 9.39 0.73 -1.74
N GLY A 10 8.44 0.39 -0.85
CA GLY A 10 8.68 0.11 0.57
C GLY A 10 8.48 1.30 1.51
N ILE A 11 8.45 0.99 2.81
CA ILE A 11 8.05 1.89 3.91
C ILE A 11 8.93 3.14 4.05
N HIS A 12 10.17 3.09 3.58
CA HIS A 12 11.14 4.18 3.68
C HIS A 12 11.25 5.02 2.40
N SER A 13 10.41 4.77 1.39
CA SER A 13 10.43 5.54 0.16
C SER A 13 10.01 6.99 0.37
N GLU A 14 10.50 7.89 -0.48
CA GLU A 14 10.05 9.28 -0.46
C GLU A 14 8.58 9.43 -0.88
N GLY A 15 8.16 8.65 -1.89
CA GLY A 15 6.82 8.77 -2.47
C GLY A 15 5.71 8.49 -1.48
N ILE A 16 5.87 7.47 -0.63
CA ILE A 16 4.88 7.14 0.40
C ILE A 16 4.85 8.19 1.51
N ARG A 17 6.01 8.74 1.88
CA ARG A 17 6.11 9.80 2.88
C ARG A 17 5.34 11.03 2.42
N VAL A 18 5.65 11.54 1.23
CA VAL A 18 4.97 12.72 0.65
C VAL A 18 3.47 12.48 0.53
N LEU A 19 3.06 11.32 0.01
CA LEU A 19 1.64 10.98 -0.12
C LEU A 19 0.91 10.99 1.23
N SER A 20 1.53 10.40 2.25
CA SER A 20 0.95 10.32 3.60
C SER A 20 0.86 11.68 4.29
N GLU A 21 1.86 12.56 4.10
CA GLU A 21 1.89 13.91 4.64
C GLU A 21 0.82 14.82 4.02
N GLU A 22 0.66 14.76 2.69
CA GLU A 22 -0.31 15.57 1.95
C GLU A 22 -1.76 15.12 2.25
N LEU A 23 -2.05 13.83 2.19
CA LEU A 23 -3.38 13.32 2.54
C LEU A 23 -3.70 13.52 4.03
N GLY A 24 -2.67 13.57 4.88
CA GLY A 24 -2.79 13.77 6.33
C GLY A 24 -3.25 15.16 6.75
N GLN A 25 -3.24 16.15 5.85
CA GLN A 25 -3.73 17.50 6.14
C GLN A 25 -5.25 17.52 6.41
N ASP A 26 -6.01 16.70 5.67
CA ASP A 26 -7.48 16.69 5.71
C ASP A 26 -8.06 15.37 6.24
N HIS A 27 -7.24 14.32 6.37
CA HIS A 27 -7.71 12.96 6.64
C HIS A 27 -6.88 12.23 7.70
N GLU A 28 -7.47 11.19 8.28
CA GLU A 28 -6.76 10.30 9.19
C GLU A 28 -6.02 9.23 8.36
N VAL A 29 -4.71 9.45 8.16
CA VAL A 29 -3.88 8.56 7.36
C VAL A 29 -3.16 7.53 8.23
N TRP A 30 -3.21 6.28 7.79
CA TRP A 30 -2.43 5.17 8.33
C TRP A 30 -1.56 4.59 7.23
N VAL A 31 -0.30 4.31 7.54
CA VAL A 31 0.67 3.79 6.58
C VAL A 31 0.92 2.32 6.86
N PHE A 32 0.79 1.46 5.85
CA PHE A 32 1.17 0.06 5.96
C PHE A 32 1.83 -0.39 4.65
N ALA A 33 3.14 -0.56 4.65
CA ALA A 33 3.91 -0.88 3.45
C ALA A 33 4.95 -1.99 3.67
N PRO A 34 5.48 -2.61 2.60
CA PRO A 34 6.55 -3.59 2.71
C PRO A 34 7.80 -3.02 3.40
N ASP A 35 8.59 -3.89 4.02
CA ASP A 35 9.85 -3.53 4.70
C ASP A 35 11.00 -3.13 3.76
N GLY A 36 10.80 -3.27 2.45
CA GLY A 36 11.71 -2.83 1.40
C GLY A 36 11.04 -2.93 0.04
N ASP A 37 11.83 -2.67 -1.01
CA ASP A 37 11.35 -2.66 -2.40
C ASP A 37 10.74 -4.02 -2.83
N ARG A 38 9.59 -3.94 -3.49
CA ARG A 38 8.80 -5.03 -4.10
C ARG A 38 8.31 -4.65 -5.51
N SER A 39 9.01 -3.76 -6.20
CA SER A 39 8.68 -3.33 -7.55
C SER A 39 8.51 -4.52 -8.51
N GLY A 40 7.51 -4.43 -9.38
CA GLY A 40 7.21 -5.49 -10.36
C GLY A 40 6.60 -6.76 -9.74
N SER A 41 6.15 -6.72 -8.49
CA SER A 41 5.55 -7.87 -7.81
C SER A 41 4.19 -8.30 -8.37
N SER A 42 3.59 -7.53 -9.29
CA SER A 42 2.19 -7.69 -9.70
C SER A 42 1.28 -7.80 -8.47
N HIS A 43 0.19 -8.55 -8.57
CA HIS A 43 -0.71 -8.91 -7.47
C HIS A 43 -0.26 -10.19 -6.73
N SER A 44 1.04 -10.35 -6.49
CA SER A 44 1.54 -11.49 -5.72
C SER A 44 1.14 -11.39 -4.23
N MET A 45 1.04 -12.56 -3.59
CA MET A 45 0.68 -12.71 -2.19
C MET A 45 1.59 -13.71 -1.50
N THR A 46 1.87 -13.48 -0.23
CA THR A 46 2.66 -14.39 0.60
C THR A 46 1.77 -15.49 1.18
N LEU A 47 1.93 -16.73 0.69
CA LEU A 47 1.10 -17.88 1.10
C LEU A 47 1.85 -18.95 1.90
N ARG A 48 3.16 -19.08 1.71
CA ARG A 48 3.96 -20.22 2.20
C ARG A 48 4.78 -19.91 3.45
N SER A 49 4.90 -18.64 3.81
CA SER A 49 5.64 -18.18 4.98
C SER A 49 4.75 -17.26 5.82
N PRO A 50 4.91 -17.27 7.16
CA PRO A 50 4.20 -16.33 8.00
C PRO A 50 4.71 -14.92 7.71
N GLY A 51 3.81 -14.03 7.29
CA GLY A 51 4.12 -12.60 7.15
C GLY A 51 4.45 -12.01 8.52
N LYS A 52 5.60 -11.35 8.63
CA LYS A 52 5.99 -10.64 9.85
C LYS A 52 5.45 -9.23 9.77
N VAL A 53 4.69 -8.80 10.78
CA VAL A 53 4.18 -7.43 10.90
C VAL A 53 4.92 -6.73 12.03
N ARG A 54 5.28 -5.47 11.82
CA ARG A 54 5.92 -4.64 12.84
C ARG A 54 5.28 -3.26 12.85
N ARG A 55 4.90 -2.79 14.04
CA ARG A 55 4.45 -1.42 14.26
C ARG A 55 5.68 -0.53 14.45
N LEU A 56 5.83 0.50 13.62
CA LEU A 56 6.94 1.46 13.69
C LEU A 56 6.59 2.65 14.59
N ASP A 57 5.35 3.13 14.50
CA ASP A 57 4.81 4.18 15.37
C ASP A 57 3.30 4.00 15.56
N GLU A 58 2.58 5.04 16.03
CA GLU A 58 1.16 4.94 16.27
C GLU A 58 0.35 4.52 15.04
N LYS A 59 0.67 5.04 13.85
CA LYS A 59 -0.11 4.90 12.61
C LYS A 59 0.68 4.26 11.46
N THR A 60 1.93 3.89 11.69
CA THR A 60 2.84 3.31 10.69
C THR A 60 3.17 1.86 11.00
N TYR A 61 2.91 0.99 10.02
CA TYR A 61 3.14 -0.44 10.08
C TYR A 61 3.98 -0.89 8.89
N THR A 62 4.74 -1.96 9.08
CA THR A 62 5.48 -2.59 8.00
C THR A 62 5.33 -4.11 8.04
N CYS A 63 5.40 -4.77 6.89
CA CYS A 63 5.46 -6.22 6.83
C CYS A 63 6.50 -6.76 5.85
N SER A 64 6.88 -8.02 6.06
CA SER A 64 7.82 -8.73 5.17
C SER A 64 7.19 -9.22 3.86
N GLY A 65 5.89 -8.99 3.65
CA GLY A 65 5.12 -9.51 2.52
C GLY A 65 5.19 -8.67 1.25
N MET A 66 4.20 -8.86 0.39
CA MET A 66 3.97 -8.10 -0.84
C MET A 66 3.04 -6.91 -0.58
N PRO A 67 2.97 -5.91 -1.49
CA PRO A 67 2.09 -4.75 -1.33
C PRO A 67 0.62 -5.12 -1.09
N ALA A 68 0.11 -6.14 -1.79
CA ALA A 68 -1.25 -6.64 -1.57
C ALA A 68 -1.44 -7.24 -0.15
N ASP A 69 -0.41 -7.87 0.41
CA ASP A 69 -0.45 -8.43 1.76
C ASP A 69 -0.64 -7.33 2.81
N CYS A 70 -0.07 -6.13 2.62
CA CYS A 70 -0.28 -5.00 3.53
C CYS A 70 -1.78 -4.65 3.65
N VAL A 71 -2.50 -4.62 2.52
CA VAL A 71 -3.95 -4.37 2.51
C VAL A 71 -4.71 -5.53 3.15
N ILE A 72 -4.36 -6.77 2.81
CA ILE A 72 -5.00 -7.96 3.40
C ILE A 72 -4.84 -7.96 4.92
N LEU A 73 -3.63 -7.74 5.42
CA LEU A 73 -3.33 -7.74 6.85
C LEU A 73 -4.03 -6.58 7.56
N ALA A 74 -4.07 -5.38 6.97
CA ALA A 74 -4.85 -4.27 7.48
C ALA A 74 -6.34 -4.65 7.66
N PHE A 75 -6.93 -5.29 6.64
CA PHE A 75 -8.33 -5.72 6.65
C PHE A 75 -8.60 -6.92 7.56
N ARG A 76 -7.57 -7.72 7.87
CA ARG A 76 -7.66 -8.93 8.71
C ARG A 76 -7.30 -8.68 10.17
N GLY A 77 -7.21 -7.41 10.59
CA GLY A 77 -7.11 -7.03 12.00
C GLY A 77 -5.75 -6.54 12.47
N ALA A 78 -4.80 -6.27 11.56
CA ALA A 78 -3.57 -5.55 11.94
C ALA A 78 -3.86 -4.10 12.36
N LEU A 79 -4.92 -3.50 11.82
CA LEU A 79 -5.41 -2.18 12.21
C LEU A 79 -6.65 -2.31 13.10
N PRO A 80 -6.88 -1.37 14.04
CA PRO A 80 -8.04 -1.39 14.93
C PRO A 80 -9.35 -0.93 14.26
N PHE A 81 -9.31 -0.65 12.95
CA PHE A 81 -10.44 -0.18 12.15
C PHE A 81 -10.32 -0.72 10.72
N ARG A 82 -11.42 -0.63 9.98
CA ARG A 82 -11.44 -0.90 8.54
C ARG A 82 -11.22 0.41 7.77
N PRO A 83 -10.20 0.53 6.92
CA PRO A 83 -10.01 1.70 6.06
C PRO A 83 -11.20 1.94 5.13
N GLU A 84 -11.47 3.21 4.83
CA GLU A 84 -12.55 3.63 3.91
C GLU A 84 -12.07 3.68 2.46
N VAL A 85 -10.76 3.90 2.26
CA VAL A 85 -10.09 3.93 0.95
C VAL A 85 -8.64 3.49 1.11
N VAL A 86 -8.08 2.85 0.08
CA VAL A 86 -6.64 2.56 -0.03
C VAL A 86 -6.04 3.43 -1.12
N VAL A 87 -4.94 4.11 -0.82
CA VAL A 87 -4.15 4.86 -1.81
C VAL A 87 -2.74 4.27 -1.86
N SER A 88 -2.31 3.84 -3.04
CA SER A 88 -1.00 3.22 -3.25
C SER A 88 -0.08 4.10 -4.09
N GLY A 89 1.13 4.36 -3.61
CA GLY A 89 2.13 5.19 -4.28
C GLY A 89 2.85 6.15 -3.31
N VAL A 90 3.39 7.28 -3.79
CA VAL A 90 3.55 7.61 -5.22
C VAL A 90 4.70 6.81 -5.83
N ASN A 91 4.42 6.01 -6.84
CA ASN A 91 5.45 5.24 -7.53
C ASN A 91 6.36 6.15 -8.36
N ARG A 92 7.66 5.85 -8.35
CA ARG A 92 8.67 6.50 -9.19
C ARG A 92 8.72 5.85 -10.57
N GLY A 93 7.87 6.34 -11.46
CA GLY A 93 7.78 5.88 -12.83
C GLY A 93 6.34 5.57 -13.22
N PRO A 94 6.03 5.62 -14.53
CA PRO A 94 4.68 5.39 -15.01
C PRO A 94 4.25 3.94 -14.82
N ASN A 95 2.94 3.73 -14.63
CA ASN A 95 2.29 2.44 -14.88
C ASN A 95 1.22 2.64 -15.94
N LEU A 96 1.60 2.49 -17.22
CA LEU A 96 0.74 2.81 -18.36
C LEU A 96 0.42 1.54 -19.17
N GLY A 97 -0.80 1.48 -19.71
CA GLY A 97 -1.22 0.37 -20.57
C GLY A 97 -1.03 -1.00 -19.90
N THR A 98 -0.17 -1.83 -20.48
CA THR A 98 0.09 -3.20 -20.02
C THR A 98 0.87 -3.28 -18.71
N ASP A 99 1.55 -2.21 -18.29
CA ASP A 99 2.31 -2.19 -17.03
C ASP A 99 1.43 -2.48 -15.82
N ILE A 100 0.13 -2.13 -15.91
CA ILE A 100 -0.87 -2.36 -14.87
C ILE A 100 -0.94 -3.83 -14.46
N VAL A 101 -0.68 -4.76 -15.39
CA VAL A 101 -0.68 -6.21 -15.11
C VAL A 101 0.46 -6.60 -14.15
N PHE A 102 1.62 -5.95 -14.27
CA PHE A 102 2.82 -6.27 -13.50
C PHE A 102 3.07 -5.30 -12.34
N SER A 103 2.34 -4.21 -12.29
CA SER A 103 2.50 -3.15 -11.29
C SER A 103 2.19 -3.66 -9.88
N GLY A 104 3.20 -3.54 -9.01
CA GLY A 104 3.07 -3.69 -7.56
C GLY A 104 2.29 -2.52 -6.96
N THR A 105 2.47 -1.29 -7.45
CA THR A 105 1.69 -0.10 -7.03
C THR A 105 0.19 -0.25 -7.28
N ALA A 106 -0.21 -0.86 -8.39
CA ALA A 106 -1.63 -1.07 -8.69
C ALA A 106 -2.26 -2.23 -7.89
N ALA A 107 -1.45 -3.15 -7.34
CA ALA A 107 -1.96 -4.32 -6.65
C ALA A 107 -2.73 -3.99 -5.35
N PRO A 108 -2.27 -3.10 -4.46
CA PRO A 108 -3.03 -2.69 -3.29
C PRO A 108 -4.37 -2.04 -3.63
N ALA A 109 -4.41 -1.20 -4.68
CA ALA A 109 -5.64 -0.58 -5.15
C ALA A 109 -6.64 -1.63 -5.65
N ARG A 110 -6.18 -2.61 -6.44
CA ARG A 110 -7.01 -3.78 -6.82
C ARG A 110 -7.47 -4.57 -5.60
N GLN A 111 -6.60 -4.77 -4.62
CA GLN A 111 -6.92 -5.55 -3.42
C GLN A 111 -8.01 -4.88 -2.58
N ALA A 112 -7.99 -3.55 -2.49
CA ALA A 112 -9.04 -2.75 -1.87
C ALA A 112 -10.38 -2.94 -2.59
N ALA A 113 -10.39 -2.89 -3.92
CA ALA A 113 -11.57 -3.13 -4.74
C ALA A 113 -12.14 -4.54 -4.53
N LEU A 114 -11.29 -5.56 -4.41
CA LEU A 114 -11.70 -6.94 -4.06
C LEU A 114 -12.34 -7.03 -2.67
N TYR A 115 -12.02 -6.11 -1.76
CA TYR A 115 -12.69 -5.97 -0.47
C TYR A 115 -13.92 -5.07 -0.51
N GLY A 116 -14.32 -4.57 -1.69
CA GLY A 116 -15.51 -3.74 -1.87
C GLY A 116 -15.34 -2.30 -1.40
N ILE A 117 -14.11 -1.79 -1.32
CA ILE A 117 -13.84 -0.37 -1.03
C ILE A 117 -13.03 0.28 -2.17
N PRO A 118 -13.07 1.62 -2.31
CA PRO A 118 -12.27 2.32 -3.31
C PRO A 118 -10.77 2.08 -3.13
N GLY A 119 -10.08 1.88 -4.25
CA GLY A 119 -8.62 1.77 -4.33
C GLY A 119 -8.08 2.71 -5.40
N ILE A 120 -7.03 3.46 -5.07
CA ILE A 120 -6.38 4.43 -5.96
C ILE A 120 -4.90 4.07 -6.04
N ALA A 121 -4.35 4.02 -7.25
CA ALA A 121 -2.91 3.89 -7.48
C ALA A 121 -2.38 5.18 -8.11
N VAL A 122 -1.27 5.70 -7.59
CA VAL A 122 -0.67 6.98 -8.00
C VAL A 122 0.77 6.73 -8.42
N SER A 123 1.07 7.12 -9.65
CA SER A 123 2.38 6.92 -10.27
C SER A 123 2.79 8.21 -10.99
N LEU A 124 4.02 8.66 -10.81
CA LEU A 124 4.52 9.87 -11.44
C LEU A 124 5.19 9.53 -12.77
N ALA A 125 4.65 10.08 -13.87
CA ALA A 125 5.32 10.11 -15.15
C ALA A 125 6.25 11.32 -15.20
N SER A 126 7.52 11.10 -15.54
CA SER A 126 8.55 12.15 -15.73
C SER A 126 8.24 13.05 -16.91
#